data_AF-A0A9D6M3W3-F1
#
_entry.id   AF-A0A9D6M3W3-F1
#
_cell.length_a   1.000
_cell.length_b   1.000
_cell.length_c   1.000
_cell.angle_alpha   90.00
_cell.angle_beta   90.00
_cell.angle_gamma   90.00
#
_symmetry.space_group_name_H-M   'P 1'
#
loop_
_entity.id
_entity.type
_entity.pdbx_description
1 polymer ?
#
loop_
_entity_poly.entity_id
_entity_poly.type
_entity_poly.pdbx_seq_one_letter_code
_entity_poly.pdbx_strand_id
1 'polypeptide(L)' 'MFQNILTALDNSTYSDSGMEAAIAIAGAFKAKVTGCHVYAARLHETRFM' A
#
# COMPACT_ATOMS: atom_id res chain seq x y z
N MET A 1 11.18 17.84 0.17
CA MET A 1 11.55 16.44 0.46
C MET A 1 10.32 15.71 1.01
N PHE A 2 10.11 14.44 0.68
CA PHE A 2 8.90 13.71 1.11
C PHE A 2 8.89 13.49 2.63
N GLN A 3 7.72 13.66 3.27
CA GLN A 3 7.54 13.40 4.70
C GLN A 3 6.59 12.23 4.96
N ASN A 4 5.58 12.06 4.10
CA ASN A 4 4.59 10.98 4.20
C ASN A 4 4.37 10.39 2.80
N ILE A 5 4.40 9.07 2.71
CA ILE A 5 4.22 8.29 1.48
C ILE A 5 3.06 7.33 1.72
N LEU A 6 2.07 7.35 0.81
CA LEU A 6 0.93 6.43 0.82
C LEU A 6 1.09 5.44 -0.33
N THR A 7 1.02 4.14 -0.03
CA THR A 7 1.15 3.07 -1.02
C THR A 7 -0.12 2.24 -1.05
N ALA A 8 -0.71 2.06 -2.23
CA ALA A 8 -1.85 1.17 -2.42
C ALA A 8 -1.40 -0.28 -2.53
N LEU A 9 -2.07 -1.17 -1.80
CA LEU A 9 -1.78 -2.60 -1.74
C LEU A 9 -3.00 -3.37 -2.22
N ASP A 10 -2.81 -4.40 -3.04
CA ASP A 10 -3.91 -5.23 -3.58
C ASP A 10 -3.62 -6.74 -3.50
N ASN A 11 -2.59 -7.13 -2.74
CA ASN A 11 -2.13 -8.51 -2.56
C ASN A 11 -1.55 -9.14 -3.85
N SER A 12 -1.24 -8.32 -4.86
CA SER A 12 -0.43 -8.73 -6.01
C SER A 12 1.06 -8.53 -5.75
N THR A 13 1.89 -9.31 -6.43
CA THR A 13 3.36 -9.15 -6.43
C THR A 13 3.81 -7.78 -6.96
N TYR A 14 2.97 -7.14 -7.78
CA TYR A 14 3.22 -5.77 -8.25
C TYR A 14 3.07 -4.76 -7.12
N SER A 15 2.06 -4.93 -6.27
CA SER A 15 1.89 -4.07 -5.09
C SER A 15 3.01 -4.26 -4.06
N ASP A 16 3.52 -5.49 -3.91
CA ASP A 16 4.70 -5.78 -3.08
C ASP A 16 5.94 -5.05 -3.62
N SER A 17 6.17 -5.13 -4.94
CA SER A 17 7.27 -4.42 -5.59
C SER A 17 7.16 -2.89 -5.42
N GLY A 18 5.93 -2.35 -5.47
CA GLY A 18 5.68 -0.93 -5.19
C GLY A 18 5.96 -0.54 -3.73
N MET A 19 5.68 -1.43 -2.78
CA MET A 19 6.01 -1.24 -1.36
C MET A 19 7.52 -1.19 -1.13
N GLU A 20 8.29 -2.09 -1.75
CA GLU A 20 9.76 -2.07 -1.67
C GLU A 20 10.34 -0.74 -2.17
N ALA A 21 9.84 -0.24 -3.31
CA ALA A 21 10.24 1.07 -3.82
C ALA A 21 9.87 2.21 -2.84
N ALA A 22 8.68 2.17 -2.25
CA ALA A 22 8.24 3.17 -1.27
C ALA A 22 9.14 3.19 -0.02
N ILE A 23 9.56 2.01 0.47
CA ILE A 23 10.49 1.89 1.60
C ILE A 23 11.86 2.47 1.25
N ALA A 24 12.39 2.17 0.07
CA ALA A 24 13.68 2.71 -0.38
C ALA A 24 13.66 4.25 -0.45
N ILE A 25 12.58 4.82 -1.02
CA ILE A 25 12.37 6.27 -1.09
C ILE A 25 12.24 6.85 0.33
N ALA A 26 11.46 6.21 1.20
CA ALA A 26 11.28 6.67 2.57
C ALA A 26 12.58 6.69 3.37
N GLY A 27 13.44 5.68 3.18
CA GLY A 27 14.76 5.61 3.81
C GLY A 27 15.66 6.79 3.42
N ALA A 28 15.69 7.15 2.12
CA ALA A 28 16.46 8.30 1.64
C ALA A 28 15.95 9.64 2.22
N PHE A 29 14.64 9.73 2.50
CA PHE A 29 14.00 10.97 2.92
C PHE A 29 13.64 11.05 4.41
N LYS A 30 13.91 9.99 5.19
CA LYS A 30 13.41 9.80 6.56
C LYS A 30 11.89 10.01 6.65
N ALA A 31 11.17 9.59 5.62
CA ALA A 31 9.73 9.74 5.51
C ALA A 31 8.97 8.59 6.20
N LYS A 32 7.71 8.82 6.55
CA LYS A 32 6.79 7.78 7.00
C LYS A 32 6.08 7.13 5.81
N VAL A 33 6.01 5.80 5.78
CA VAL A 33 5.21 5.05 4.81
C VAL A 33 3.92 4.56 5.46
N THR A 34 2.80 4.68 4.75
CA THR A 34 1.51 4.09 5.13
C THR A 34 1.03 3.21 3.97
N GLY A 35 0.79 1.93 4.23
CA GLY A 35 0.15 1.02 3.29
C GLY A 35 -1.38 1.09 3.38
N CYS A 36 -2.07 1.08 2.25
CA CYS A 36 -3.53 1.12 2.18
C CYS A 36 -4.03 -0.01 1.28
N HIS A 37 -4.67 -1.00 1.88
CA HIS A 37 -5.38 -2.04 1.16
C HIS A 37 -6.86 -1.67 1.04
N VAL A 38 -7.32 -1.48 -0.19
CA VAL A 38 -8.72 -1.13 -0.46
C VAL A 38 -9.48 -2.39 -0.80
N TYR A 39 -10.58 -2.63 -0.10
CA TYR A 39 -11.49 -3.73 -0.41
C TYR A 39 -12.90 -3.18 -0.64
N ALA A 40 -13.66 -3.87 -1.50
CA ALA A 40 -15.05 -3.52 -1.79
C ALA A 40 -15.98 -4.28 -0.83
N ALA A 41 -16.48 -3.61 0.22
CA ALA A 41 -17.30 -4.21 1.27
C ALA A 41 -18.52 -5.00 0.74
N ARG A 42 -19.25 -4.45 -0.24
CA ARG A 42 -20.43 -5.12 -0.83
C ARG A 42 -20.10 -6.41 -1.58
N LEU A 43 -18.94 -6.47 -2.23
CA LEU A 43 -18.48 -7.68 -2.92
C LEU A 43 -18.02 -8.74 -1.91
N HIS A 44 -17.45 -8.31 -0.78
CA HIS A 44 -17.08 -9.21 0.31
C HIS A 44 -18.32 -9.85 0.96
N GLU A 45 -19.37 -9.08 1.22
CA GLU A 45 -20.66 -9.63 1.68
C GLU A 45 -21.19 -10.68 0.71
N THR A 46 -21.22 -10.40 -0.59
CA THR A 46 -21.73 -11.33 -1.62
C THR A 46 -20.90 -12.63 -1.71
N ARG A 47 -19.61 -12.58 -1.40
CA ARG A 47 -18.70 -13.73 -1.54
C ARG A 47 -18.59 -14.58 -0.26
N PHE A 48 -18.78 -13.98 0.91
CA PHE A 48 -18.43 -14.61 2.19
C PHE A 48 -19.56 -14.66 3.23
N MET A 49 -20.71 -14.01 3.00
CA MET A 49 -21.96 -14.27 3.73
C MET A 49 -22.89 -15.15 2.90
#